data_AF-Q5G2W9-F1
#
_entry.id   AF-Q5G2W9-F1
#
_cell.length_a   1.000
_cell.length_b   1.000
_cell.length_c   1.000
_cell.angle_alpha   90.00
_cell.angle_beta   90.00
_cell.angle_gamma   90.00
#
_symmetry.space_group_name_H-M   'P 1'
#
loop_
_entity.id
_entity.type
_entity.pdbx_description
1 polymer ?
#
loop_
_entity_poly.entity_id
_entity_poly.type
_entity_poly.pdbx_seq_one_letter_code
_entity_poly.pdbx_strand_id
1 'polypeptide(L)'
;FVRAIQRKNEVVNFLRNKNFHNLADMPNIDVIDGQAEFINNHSLRVHRPEGNLEIHGEKIFINTGAQTVVPPIPGITTTPGVYDSTGLLNLKELPGHLGILGGGYIGVEFASMFANFGSKVTILEAASLFLPREDRDMPDNIATILRDQGVDIILNAHVERISHHENQVQVHSGHAQLAVDALLIASGRQPATASLHPENAGIAVNGPGAIVVAKRLHTPAGNIWAMGD
;
A
#
# COMPACT_ATOMS: atom_id res chain seq x y z
N PHE A 1 16.01 1.11 -16.17
CA PHE A 1 15.59 1.07 -14.76
C PHE A 1 16.29 2.10 -13.87
N VAL A 2 17.59 1.98 -13.56
CA VAL A 2 18.31 2.85 -12.58
C VAL A 2 18.09 4.35 -12.79
N ARG A 3 18.26 4.85 -14.02
CA ARG A 3 17.98 6.28 -14.34
C ARG A 3 16.55 6.71 -14.03
N ALA A 4 15.57 5.83 -14.22
CA ALA A 4 14.17 6.11 -13.91
C ALA A 4 13.92 6.19 -12.40
N ILE A 5 14.55 5.29 -11.61
CA ILE A 5 14.50 5.34 -10.14
C ILE A 5 15.17 6.61 -9.61
N GLN A 6 16.32 7.00 -10.16
CA GLN A 6 16.98 8.25 -9.80
C GLN A 6 16.07 9.46 -10.07
N ARG A 7 15.51 9.56 -11.29
CA ARG A 7 14.59 10.65 -11.66
C ARG A 7 13.34 10.66 -10.77
N LYS A 8 12.78 9.49 -10.45
CA LYS A 8 11.67 9.36 -9.49
C LYS A 8 12.05 9.96 -8.14
N ASN A 9 13.24 9.63 -7.60
CA ASN A 9 13.70 10.15 -6.31
C ASN A 9 13.85 11.67 -6.33
N GLU A 10 14.40 12.25 -7.39
CA GLU A 10 14.53 13.70 -7.56
C GLU A 10 13.16 14.40 -7.55
N VAL A 11 12.19 13.87 -8.30
CA VAL A 11 10.82 14.41 -8.35
C VAL A 11 10.13 14.28 -6.99
N VAL A 12 10.23 13.13 -6.33
CA VAL A 12 9.63 12.90 -5.01
C VAL A 12 10.24 13.84 -3.97
N ASN A 13 11.56 14.02 -3.96
CA ASN A 13 12.23 14.92 -3.03
C ASN A 13 11.81 16.37 -3.25
N PHE A 14 11.75 16.81 -4.51
CA PHE A 14 11.28 18.15 -4.87
C PHE A 14 9.85 18.40 -4.39
N LEU A 15 8.92 17.49 -4.72
CA LEU A 15 7.51 17.64 -4.36
C LEU A 15 7.29 17.51 -2.86
N ARG A 16 8.00 16.62 -2.16
CA ARG A 16 7.93 16.51 -0.69
C ARG A 16 8.35 17.81 -0.02
N ASN A 17 9.50 18.37 -0.42
CA ASN A 17 10.00 19.63 0.13
C ASN A 17 9.02 20.79 -0.15
N LYS A 18 8.49 20.85 -1.38
CA LYS A 18 7.50 21.87 -1.76
C LYS A 18 6.23 21.77 -0.91
N ASN A 19 5.70 20.57 -0.68
CA ASN A 19 4.49 20.40 0.12
C ASN A 19 4.70 20.77 1.58
N PHE A 20 5.88 20.49 2.15
CA PHE A 20 6.22 20.94 3.50
C PHE A 20 6.18 22.47 3.59
N HIS A 21 6.88 23.19 2.70
CA HIS A 21 6.92 24.65 2.72
C HIS A 21 5.58 25.32 2.41
N ASN A 22 4.73 24.69 1.58
CA ASN A 22 3.37 25.20 1.35
C ASN A 22 2.54 25.30 2.64
N LEU A 23 2.89 24.55 3.69
CA LEU A 23 2.22 24.56 4.99
C LEU A 23 3.07 25.25 6.07
N ALA A 24 4.32 24.82 6.24
CA ALA A 24 5.21 25.26 7.32
C ALA A 24 5.57 26.76 7.24
N ASP A 25 5.51 27.37 6.06
CA ASP A 25 5.82 28.80 5.89
C ASP A 25 4.58 29.70 6.17
N MET A 26 3.40 29.11 6.40
CA MET A 26 2.19 29.87 6.74
C MET A 26 2.19 30.18 8.25
N PRO A 27 2.00 31.44 8.66
CA PRO A 27 2.12 31.84 10.07
C PRO A 27 1.03 31.27 10.99
N ASN A 28 0.00 30.64 10.41
CA ASN A 28 -1.16 30.07 11.10
C ASN A 28 -1.23 28.54 11.01
N ILE A 29 -0.14 27.88 10.61
CA ILE A 29 -0.05 26.42 10.50
C ILE A 29 1.21 25.94 11.21
N ASP A 30 1.02 25.06 12.19
CA ASP A 30 2.12 24.33 12.82
C ASP A 30 2.20 22.91 12.22
N VAL A 31 3.33 22.58 11.58
CA VAL A 31 3.60 21.22 11.10
C VAL A 31 4.32 20.45 12.21
N ILE A 32 3.61 19.53 12.85
CA ILE A 32 4.11 18.75 13.99
C ILE A 32 4.40 17.33 13.52
N ASP A 33 5.67 16.94 13.55
CA ASP A 33 6.08 15.56 13.28
C ASP A 33 5.80 14.66 14.49
N GLY A 34 5.23 13.49 14.23
CA GLY A 34 4.99 12.44 15.22
C GLY A 34 3.74 11.62 14.93
N GLN A 35 3.61 10.49 15.63
CA GLN A 35 2.42 9.64 15.50
C GLN A 35 1.33 10.10 16.47
N ALA A 36 0.17 10.47 15.95
CA ALA A 36 -0.96 10.89 16.76
C ALA A 36 -1.78 9.70 17.29
N GLU A 37 -2.29 9.83 18.51
CA GLU A 37 -3.19 8.92 19.20
C GLU A 37 -4.24 9.74 19.95
N PHE A 38 -5.51 9.33 19.90
CA PHE A 38 -6.57 9.98 20.68
C PHE A 38 -6.45 9.68 22.17
N ILE A 39 -6.47 10.74 22.99
CA ILE A 39 -6.68 10.63 24.44
C ILE A 39 -8.17 10.76 24.76
N ASN A 40 -8.83 11.71 24.10
CA ASN A 40 -10.27 11.96 24.18
C ASN A 40 -10.73 12.69 22.88
N ASN A 41 -11.96 13.19 22.84
CA ASN A 41 -12.50 13.88 21.66
C ASN A 41 -11.98 15.30 21.39
N HIS A 42 -11.09 15.83 22.23
CA HIS A 42 -10.46 17.16 22.07
C HIS A 42 -8.93 17.13 22.18
N SER A 43 -8.35 16.09 22.79
CA SER A 43 -6.92 15.98 23.04
C SER A 43 -6.32 14.77 22.30
N LEU A 44 -5.20 15.00 21.62
CA LEU A 44 -4.35 13.97 21.03
C LEU A 44 -2.98 13.95 21.71
N ARG A 45 -2.44 12.74 21.87
CA ARG A 45 -1.02 12.53 22.15
C ARG A 45 -0.27 12.38 20.84
N VAL A 46 0.82 13.13 20.68
CA VAL A 46 1.76 13.00 19.58
C VAL A 46 3.02 12.33 20.12
N HIS A 47 3.25 11.09 19.71
CA HIS A 47 4.44 10.31 20.06
C HIS A 47 5.61 10.74 19.18
N ARG A 48 6.70 11.16 19.81
CA ARG A 48 7.92 11.62 19.15
C ARG A 48 9.17 11.07 19.84
N PRO A 49 10.29 10.85 19.11
CA PRO A 49 11.53 10.34 19.70
C PRO A 49 12.05 11.16 20.90
N GLU A 50 11.87 12.49 20.86
CA GLU A 50 12.29 13.44 21.89
C GLU A 50 11.33 13.56 23.08
N GLY A 51 10.14 12.96 22.98
CA GLY A 51 9.13 12.98 24.03
C GLY A 51 7.73 13.32 23.52
N ASN A 52 6.75 12.79 24.25
CA ASN A 52 5.34 12.95 23.93
C ASN A 52 4.89 14.41 24.08
N LEU A 53 4.03 14.84 23.16
CA LEU A 53 3.37 16.14 23.18
C LEU A 53 1.86 15.93 23.25
N GLU A 54 1.15 16.76 24.01
CA GLU A 54 -0.31 16.76 24.03
C GLU A 54 -0.83 17.99 23.29
N ILE A 55 -1.70 17.76 22.31
CA ILE A 55 -2.31 18.80 21.47
C ILE A 55 -3.81 18.79 21.68
N HIS A 56 -4.39 19.99 21.77
CA HIS A 56 -5.82 20.20 21.92
C HIS A 56 -6.39 20.86 20.67
N GLY A 57 -7.57 20.42 20.23
CA GLY A 57 -8.23 20.94 19.04
C GLY A 57 -9.73 21.11 19.23
N GLU A 58 -10.27 22.26 18.84
CA GLU A 58 -11.73 22.48 18.80
C GLU A 58 -12.40 21.59 17.76
N LYS A 59 -11.72 21.36 16.64
CA LYS A 59 -12.19 20.56 15.50
C LYS A 59 -11.04 19.69 15.03
N ILE A 60 -11.29 18.39 14.91
CA ILE A 60 -10.27 17.41 14.55
C ILE A 60 -10.63 16.79 13.21
N PHE A 61 -9.65 16.72 12.30
CA PHE A 61 -9.82 16.19 10.96
C PHE A 61 -8.89 15.00 10.77
N ILE A 62 -9.44 13.79 10.73
CA ILE A 62 -8.69 12.56 10.52
C ILE A 62 -8.42 12.39 9.03
N ASN A 63 -7.16 12.19 8.67
CA ASN A 63 -6.70 11.99 7.30
C ASN A 63 -5.46 11.07 7.26
N THR A 64 -5.54 9.91 7.93
CA THR A 64 -4.40 8.97 8.06
C THR A 64 -4.23 8.01 6.88
N GLY A 65 -5.15 8.06 5.91
CA GLY A 65 -5.11 7.25 4.69
C GLY A 65 -5.16 5.74 4.96
N ALA A 66 -4.59 4.97 4.03
CA ALA A 66 -4.58 3.51 4.09
C ALA A 66 -3.17 2.91 4.15
N GLN A 67 -3.08 1.69 4.67
CA GLN A 67 -1.88 0.86 4.74
C GLN A 67 -2.04 -0.43 3.92
N THR A 68 -0.93 -0.97 3.41
CA THR A 68 -0.93 -2.22 2.63
C THR A 68 -1.44 -3.39 3.46
N VAL A 69 -2.33 -4.20 2.88
CA VAL A 69 -2.75 -5.46 3.49
C VAL A 69 -1.70 -6.52 3.18
N VAL A 70 -1.14 -7.12 4.23
CA VAL A 70 -0.25 -8.29 4.10
C VAL A 70 -1.09 -9.54 4.41
N PRO A 71 -1.36 -10.40 3.42
CA PRO A 71 -2.14 -11.61 3.64
C PRO A 71 -1.41 -12.54 4.62
N PRO A 72 -2.12 -13.35 5.43
CA PRO A 72 -1.54 -14.19 6.47
C PRO A 72 -0.90 -15.46 5.88
N ILE A 73 0.10 -15.29 5.01
CA ILE A 73 0.83 -16.37 4.35
C ILE A 73 2.13 -16.63 5.12
N PRO A 74 2.37 -17.87 5.59
CA PRO A 74 3.62 -18.24 6.25
C PRO A 74 4.85 -17.83 5.44
N GLY A 75 5.78 -17.10 6.11
CA GLY A 75 7.04 -16.64 5.53
C GLY A 75 6.99 -15.28 4.82
N ILE A 76 5.81 -14.69 4.58
CA ILE A 76 5.68 -13.43 3.81
C ILE A 76 6.42 -12.24 4.46
N THR A 77 6.47 -12.19 5.79
CA THR A 77 7.09 -11.09 6.55
C THR A 77 8.56 -11.33 6.90
N THR A 78 9.04 -12.57 6.78
CA THR A 78 10.40 -12.96 7.21
C THR A 78 11.33 -13.29 6.05
N THR A 79 10.77 -13.48 4.85
CA THR A 79 11.54 -13.85 3.66
C THR A 79 12.15 -12.60 3.01
N PRO A 80 13.48 -12.54 2.79
CA PRO A 80 14.09 -11.45 2.03
C PRO A 80 13.64 -11.48 0.57
N GLY A 81 13.62 -10.32 -0.09
CA GLY A 81 13.14 -10.21 -1.48
C GLY A 81 11.62 -10.08 -1.63
N VAL A 82 10.89 -10.01 -0.50
CA VAL A 82 9.45 -9.70 -0.48
C VAL A 82 9.25 -8.21 -0.16
N TYR A 83 8.45 -7.52 -0.97
CA TYR A 83 8.23 -6.08 -0.90
C TYR A 83 6.75 -5.74 -0.99
N ASP A 84 6.32 -4.66 -0.35
CA ASP A 84 5.11 -3.94 -0.73
C ASP A 84 5.42 -2.96 -1.87
N SER A 85 4.42 -2.19 -2.31
CA SER A 85 4.61 -1.15 -3.33
C SER A 85 5.66 -0.11 -2.95
N THR A 86 5.77 0.20 -1.66
CA THR A 86 6.73 1.19 -1.13
C THR A 86 8.17 0.70 -1.27
N GLY A 87 8.44 -0.53 -0.82
CA GLY A 87 9.75 -1.16 -0.90
C GLY A 87 10.20 -1.37 -2.34
N LEU A 88 9.30 -1.85 -3.21
CA LEU A 88 9.66 -2.18 -4.59
C LEU A 88 10.10 -0.95 -5.41
N LEU A 89 9.50 0.22 -5.15
CA LEU A 89 9.89 1.50 -5.78
C LEU A 89 11.27 2.02 -5.35
N ASN A 90 11.94 1.35 -4.41
CA ASN A 90 13.27 1.69 -3.92
C ASN A 90 14.32 0.60 -4.24
N LEU A 91 13.99 -0.35 -5.11
CA LEU A 91 14.98 -1.31 -5.62
C LEU A 91 16.16 -0.60 -6.30
N LYS A 92 17.36 -1.13 -6.06
CA LYS A 92 18.61 -0.61 -6.63
C LYS A 92 18.86 -1.14 -8.04
N GLU A 93 18.38 -2.35 -8.31
CA GLU A 93 18.58 -3.07 -9.56
C GLU A 93 17.25 -3.65 -10.04
N LEU A 94 17.12 -3.88 -11.34
CA LEU A 94 15.93 -4.46 -11.93
C LEU A 94 15.96 -5.98 -11.68
N PRO A 95 14.91 -6.59 -11.08
CA PRO A 95 14.85 -8.04 -10.97
C PRO A 95 14.70 -8.67 -12.36
N GLY A 96 15.35 -9.81 -12.62
CA GLY A 96 15.17 -10.56 -13.86
C GLY A 96 13.75 -11.12 -13.97
N HIS A 97 13.22 -11.60 -12.84
CA HIS A 97 11.85 -12.10 -12.70
C HIS A 97 11.15 -11.49 -11.48
N LEU A 98 10.07 -10.76 -11.71
CA LEU A 98 9.18 -10.21 -10.69
C LEU A 98 7.93 -11.08 -10.52
N GLY A 99 7.68 -11.57 -9.30
CA GLY A 99 6.38 -12.11 -8.91
C GLY A 99 5.48 -11.02 -8.35
N ILE A 100 4.18 -11.08 -8.63
CA ILE A 100 3.18 -10.17 -8.08
C ILE A 100 2.06 -10.99 -7.43
N LEU A 101 1.86 -10.80 -6.13
CA LEU A 101 0.79 -11.42 -5.36
C LEU A 101 -0.44 -10.50 -5.36
N GLY A 102 -1.37 -10.76 -6.29
CA GLY A 102 -2.59 -9.97 -6.52
C GLY A 102 -2.61 -9.30 -7.90
N GLY A 103 -3.63 -9.61 -8.69
CA GLY A 103 -3.92 -9.08 -10.02
C GLY A 103 -4.95 -7.95 -10.03
N GLY A 104 -5.06 -7.21 -8.92
CA GLY A 104 -5.78 -5.93 -8.87
C GLY A 104 -5.05 -4.81 -9.62
N TYR A 105 -5.66 -3.64 -9.71
CA TYR A 105 -5.14 -2.52 -10.53
C TYR A 105 -3.68 -2.15 -10.23
N ILE A 106 -3.29 -2.03 -8.95
CA ILE A 106 -1.89 -1.74 -8.57
C ILE A 106 -0.95 -2.84 -9.07
N GLY A 107 -1.34 -4.12 -8.92
CA GLY A 107 -0.55 -5.24 -9.43
C GLY A 107 -0.35 -5.16 -10.94
N VAL A 108 -1.38 -4.78 -11.69
CA VAL A 108 -1.33 -4.61 -13.15
C VAL A 108 -0.46 -3.43 -13.57
N GLU A 109 -0.53 -2.29 -12.87
CA GLU A 109 0.35 -1.14 -13.10
C GLU A 109 1.84 -1.54 -12.97
N PHE A 110 2.17 -2.23 -11.88
CA PHE A 110 3.53 -2.73 -11.66
C PHE A 110 3.93 -3.79 -12.68
N ALA A 111 3.01 -4.67 -13.10
CA ALA A 111 3.29 -5.69 -14.09
C ALA A 111 3.71 -5.07 -15.43
N SER A 112 2.92 -4.15 -15.98
CA SER A 112 3.28 -3.48 -17.24
C SER A 112 4.53 -2.62 -17.09
N MET A 113 4.68 -1.90 -15.97
CA MET A 113 5.86 -1.07 -15.74
C MET A 113 7.16 -1.89 -15.72
N PHE A 114 7.20 -3.01 -14.99
CA PHE A 114 8.41 -3.84 -14.88
C PHE A 114 8.67 -4.66 -16.15
N ALA A 115 7.61 -5.13 -16.83
CA ALA A 115 7.74 -5.76 -18.14
C ALA A 115 8.38 -4.81 -19.17
N ASN A 116 7.93 -3.55 -19.22
CA ASN A 116 8.52 -2.52 -20.09
C ASN A 116 9.95 -2.13 -19.70
N PHE A 117 10.37 -2.34 -18.45
CA PHE A 117 11.77 -2.21 -18.07
C PHE A 117 12.65 -3.41 -18.46
N GLY A 118 12.03 -4.54 -18.84
CA GLY A 118 12.70 -5.76 -19.31
C GLY A 118 12.66 -6.95 -18.34
N SER A 119 11.92 -6.86 -17.24
CA SER A 119 11.71 -8.01 -16.34
C SER A 119 10.70 -8.99 -16.93
N LYS A 120 10.91 -10.30 -16.75
CA LYS A 120 9.79 -11.24 -16.80
C LYS A 120 8.88 -10.97 -15.60
N VAL A 121 7.56 -10.99 -15.80
CA VAL A 121 6.60 -10.80 -14.70
C VAL A 121 5.63 -11.98 -14.61
N THR A 122 5.31 -12.40 -13.40
CA THR A 122 4.24 -13.38 -13.15
C THR A 122 3.26 -12.82 -12.12
N ILE A 123 2.01 -12.62 -12.52
CA ILE A 123 0.90 -12.24 -11.65
C ILE A 123 0.24 -13.52 -11.12
N LEU A 124 0.12 -13.59 -9.79
CA LEU A 124 -0.59 -14.62 -9.05
C LEU A 124 -1.90 -14.02 -8.53
N GLU A 125 -3.01 -14.34 -9.18
CA GLU A 125 -4.35 -13.88 -8.81
C GLU A 125 -5.14 -15.02 -8.18
N ALA A 126 -5.69 -14.77 -6.99
CA ALA A 126 -6.45 -15.77 -6.26
C ALA A 126 -7.84 -15.99 -6.89
N ALA A 127 -8.40 -14.99 -7.56
CA ALA A 127 -9.68 -15.11 -8.24
C ALA A 127 -9.61 -16.01 -9.49
N SER A 128 -10.77 -16.53 -9.88
CA SER A 128 -10.94 -17.33 -11.11
C SER A 128 -10.97 -16.48 -12.38
N LEU A 129 -11.08 -15.15 -12.24
CA LEU A 129 -11.15 -14.19 -13.34
C LEU A 129 -10.12 -13.08 -13.13
N PHE A 130 -9.44 -12.70 -14.21
CA PHE A 130 -8.62 -11.49 -14.23
C PHE A 130 -9.51 -10.24 -14.29
N LEU A 131 -9.20 -9.24 -13.45
CA LEU A 131 -9.94 -7.98 -13.30
C LEU A 131 -11.47 -8.19 -13.26
N PRO A 132 -11.99 -8.89 -12.22
CA PRO A 132 -13.39 -9.35 -12.20
C PRO A 132 -14.44 -8.23 -12.07
N ARG A 133 -14.01 -6.99 -11.86
CA ARG A 133 -14.90 -5.82 -11.76
C ARG A 133 -15.11 -5.12 -13.10
N GLU A 134 -14.41 -5.53 -14.15
CA GLU A 134 -14.49 -4.95 -15.49
C GLU A 134 -15.34 -5.82 -16.43
N ASP A 135 -15.88 -5.20 -17.48
CA ASP A 135 -16.57 -5.90 -18.57
C ASP A 135 -15.61 -6.83 -19.31
N ARG A 136 -16.06 -8.06 -19.64
CA ARG A 136 -15.17 -9.17 -20.02
C ARG A 136 -14.24 -8.93 -21.21
N ASP A 137 -14.64 -8.11 -22.17
CA ASP A 137 -13.83 -7.77 -23.33
C ASP A 137 -12.58 -6.93 -22.95
N MET A 138 -12.67 -6.15 -21.87
CA MET A 138 -11.58 -5.30 -21.40
C MET A 138 -10.43 -6.09 -20.74
N PRO A 139 -10.65 -6.97 -19.73
CA PRO A 139 -9.59 -7.81 -19.16
C PRO A 139 -8.93 -8.73 -20.19
N ASP A 140 -9.68 -9.25 -21.17
CA ASP A 140 -9.12 -10.14 -22.20
C ASP A 140 -8.14 -9.39 -23.12
N ASN A 141 -8.47 -8.14 -23.48
CA ASN A 141 -7.58 -7.27 -24.24
C ASN A 141 -6.35 -6.86 -23.41
N ILE A 142 -6.55 -6.41 -22.16
CA ILE A 142 -5.44 -6.08 -21.24
C ILE A 142 -4.53 -7.30 -21.04
N ALA A 143 -5.08 -8.49 -20.82
CA ALA A 143 -4.30 -9.70 -20.64
C ALA A 143 -3.49 -10.06 -21.89
N THR A 144 -4.04 -9.85 -23.10
CA THR A 144 -3.30 -10.03 -24.36
C THR A 144 -2.11 -9.07 -24.43
N ILE A 145 -2.33 -7.78 -24.18
CA ILE A 145 -1.28 -6.76 -24.17
C ILE A 145 -0.16 -7.10 -23.17
N LEU A 146 -0.53 -7.53 -21.96
CA LEU A 146 0.43 -7.91 -20.93
C LEU A 146 1.23 -9.17 -21.33
N ARG A 147 0.56 -10.19 -21.89
CA ARG A 147 1.25 -11.41 -22.34
C ARG A 147 2.23 -11.14 -23.48
N ASP A 148 1.88 -10.25 -24.41
CA ASP A 148 2.78 -9.82 -25.48
C ASP A 148 4.04 -9.11 -24.94
N GLN A 149 3.98 -8.56 -23.73
CA GLN A 149 5.11 -7.94 -23.01
C GLN A 149 5.87 -8.94 -22.11
N GLY A 150 5.51 -10.23 -22.09
CA GLY A 150 6.15 -11.24 -21.27
C GLY A 150 5.61 -11.36 -19.83
N VAL A 151 4.36 -10.96 -19.62
CA VAL A 151 3.66 -11.13 -18.34
C VAL A 151 2.80 -12.40 -18.35
N ASP A 152 3.10 -13.32 -17.44
CA ASP A 152 2.29 -14.50 -17.18
C ASP A 152 1.20 -14.16 -16.14
N ILE A 153 -0.05 -14.56 -16.39
CA ILE A 153 -1.17 -14.37 -15.44
C ILE A 153 -1.68 -15.75 -15.01
N ILE A 154 -1.48 -16.08 -13.74
CA ILE A 154 -1.93 -17.34 -13.13
C ILE A 154 -3.15 -17.02 -12.26
N LEU A 155 -4.29 -17.55 -12.66
CA LEU A 155 -5.57 -17.44 -11.93
C LEU A 155 -5.76 -18.64 -10.99
N ASN A 156 -6.67 -18.51 -10.02
CA ASN A 156 -6.87 -19.50 -8.95
C ASN A 156 -5.57 -19.85 -8.21
N ALA A 157 -4.67 -18.88 -8.09
CA ALA A 157 -3.38 -19.05 -7.45
C ALA A 157 -3.52 -18.95 -5.93
N HIS A 158 -3.69 -20.09 -5.26
CA HIS A 158 -3.69 -20.19 -3.81
C HIS A 158 -2.26 -20.40 -3.29
N VAL A 159 -1.63 -19.30 -2.85
CA VAL A 159 -0.28 -19.34 -2.26
C VAL A 159 -0.36 -19.83 -0.81
N GLU A 160 0.37 -20.89 -0.51
CA GLU A 160 0.37 -21.57 0.78
C GLU A 160 1.54 -21.14 1.66
N ARG A 161 2.70 -20.86 1.05
CA ARG A 161 3.93 -20.53 1.78
C ARG A 161 4.89 -19.74 0.89
N ILE A 162 5.65 -18.86 1.51
CA ILE A 162 6.77 -18.15 0.89
C ILE A 162 8.06 -18.55 1.61
N SER A 163 9.15 -18.76 0.87
CA SER A 163 10.48 -19.00 1.43
C SER A 163 11.58 -18.46 0.53
N HIS A 164 12.83 -18.56 0.97
CA HIS A 164 13.99 -18.18 0.19
C HIS A 164 14.88 -19.40 -0.06
N HIS A 165 15.31 -19.62 -1.31
CA HIS A 165 16.22 -20.70 -1.70
C HIS A 165 17.07 -20.24 -2.89
N GLU A 166 18.38 -20.54 -2.88
CA GLU A 166 19.31 -20.23 -3.98
C GLU A 166 19.20 -18.77 -4.49
N ASN A 167 19.15 -17.81 -3.56
CA ASN A 167 19.03 -16.36 -3.84
C ASN A 167 17.74 -15.92 -4.54
N GLN A 168 16.69 -16.75 -4.51
CA GLN A 168 15.38 -16.41 -5.05
C GLN A 168 14.28 -16.62 -4.01
N VAL A 169 13.22 -15.83 -4.15
CA VAL A 169 11.96 -16.01 -3.44
C VAL A 169 11.22 -17.17 -4.08
N GLN A 170 10.81 -18.12 -3.27
CA GLN A 170 10.06 -19.30 -3.65
C GLN A 170 8.63 -19.17 -3.18
N VAL A 171 7.70 -19.11 -4.13
CA VAL A 171 6.25 -19.06 -3.87
C VAL A 171 5.69 -20.46 -4.06
N HIS A 172 5.16 -21.03 -2.98
CA HIS A 172 4.59 -22.38 -2.96
C HIS A 172 3.07 -22.29 -3.09
N SER A 173 2.53 -23.02 -4.07
CA SER A 173 1.09 -23.20 -4.28
C SER A 173 0.79 -24.69 -4.42
N GLY A 174 -0.47 -25.09 -4.21
CA GLY A 174 -0.86 -26.51 -4.20
C GLY A 174 -0.56 -27.30 -5.49
N HIS A 175 -0.20 -26.63 -6.60
CA HIS A 175 0.10 -27.28 -7.87
C HIS A 175 1.49 -26.94 -8.45
N ALA A 176 2.22 -25.98 -7.87
CA ALA A 176 3.48 -25.53 -8.41
C ALA A 176 4.31 -24.72 -7.41
N GLN A 177 5.62 -24.68 -7.66
CA GLN A 177 6.56 -23.75 -7.04
C GLN A 177 7.02 -22.74 -8.10
N LEU A 178 6.96 -21.46 -7.77
CA LEU A 178 7.45 -20.36 -8.62
C LEU A 178 8.66 -19.71 -7.93
N ALA A 179 9.80 -19.69 -8.62
CA ALA A 179 10.98 -18.97 -8.20
C ALA A 179 11.02 -17.58 -8.86
N VAL A 180 11.23 -16.53 -8.08
CA VAL A 180 11.34 -15.13 -8.56
C VAL A 180 12.47 -14.40 -7.83
N ASP A 181 13.06 -13.39 -8.47
CA ASP A 181 14.14 -12.60 -7.85
C ASP A 181 13.59 -11.59 -6.83
N ALA A 182 12.36 -11.11 -7.06
CA ALA A 182 11.62 -10.25 -6.15
C ALA A 182 10.13 -10.58 -6.19
N LEU A 183 9.44 -10.42 -5.04
CA LEU A 183 8.00 -10.62 -4.91
C LEU A 183 7.33 -9.33 -4.41
N LEU A 184 6.36 -8.82 -5.18
CA LEU A 184 5.50 -7.70 -4.79
C LEU A 184 4.20 -8.20 -4.15
N ILE A 185 3.84 -7.65 -3.01
CA ILE A 185 2.51 -7.79 -2.40
C ILE A 185 1.60 -6.69 -2.94
N ALA A 186 0.55 -7.10 -3.67
CA ALA A 186 -0.45 -6.21 -4.28
C ALA A 186 -1.88 -6.61 -3.87
N SER A 187 -2.07 -7.05 -2.61
CA SER A 187 -3.34 -7.57 -2.08
C SER A 187 -4.34 -6.50 -1.61
N GLY A 188 -4.11 -5.24 -2.00
CA GLY A 188 -4.94 -4.10 -1.62
C GLY A 188 -4.44 -3.36 -0.38
N ARG A 189 -5.22 -2.37 0.03
CA ARG A 189 -4.94 -1.50 1.19
C ARG A 189 -6.19 -1.42 2.07
N GLN A 190 -5.98 -1.17 3.36
CA GLN A 190 -7.04 -0.98 4.35
C GLN A 190 -6.80 0.33 5.12
N PRO A 191 -7.85 0.97 5.66
CA PRO A 191 -7.70 2.20 6.44
C PRO A 191 -6.70 2.07 7.60
N ALA A 192 -5.87 3.08 7.79
CA ALA A 192 -4.84 3.14 8.83
C ALA A 192 -5.39 3.83 10.09
N THR A 193 -6.26 3.14 10.81
CA THR A 193 -7.01 3.70 11.96
C THR A 193 -6.61 3.10 13.31
N ALA A 194 -6.05 1.89 13.33
CA ALA A 194 -5.76 1.17 14.58
C ALA A 194 -4.79 1.93 15.49
N SER A 195 -3.76 2.57 14.92
CA SER A 195 -2.78 3.37 15.65
C SER A 195 -3.32 4.66 16.26
N LEU A 196 -4.50 5.12 15.82
CA LEU A 196 -5.13 6.33 16.36
C LEU A 196 -5.86 6.08 17.68
N HIS A 197 -6.17 4.82 18.02
CA HIS A 197 -7.07 4.48 19.14
C HIS A 197 -8.39 5.30 19.11
N PRO A 198 -9.13 5.29 17.98
CA PRO A 198 -10.29 6.14 17.75
C PRO A 198 -11.43 5.94 18.77
N GLU A 199 -11.47 4.78 19.43
CA GLU A 199 -12.40 4.47 20.52
C GLU A 199 -12.31 5.46 21.68
N ASN A 200 -11.12 6.01 21.96
CA ASN A 200 -10.91 6.98 23.04
C ASN A 200 -11.65 8.30 22.79
N ALA A 201 -11.91 8.62 21.51
CA ALA A 201 -12.66 9.80 21.10
C ALA A 201 -14.15 9.50 20.81
N GLY A 202 -14.62 8.27 21.07
CA GLY A 202 -16.00 7.85 20.78
C GLY A 202 -16.28 7.68 19.28
N ILE A 203 -15.25 7.39 18.48
CA ILE A 203 -15.37 7.24 17.02
C ILE A 203 -15.59 5.76 16.70
N ALA A 204 -16.63 5.47 15.93
CA ALA A 204 -16.92 4.12 15.46
C ALA A 204 -16.12 3.76 14.20
N VAL A 205 -15.60 2.54 14.16
CA VAL A 205 -14.99 1.93 12.97
C VAL A 205 -15.81 0.72 12.50
N ASN A 206 -15.82 0.46 11.19
CA ASN A 206 -16.49 -0.71 10.62
C ASN A 206 -15.58 -1.96 10.62
N GLY A 207 -16.07 -3.10 10.12
CA GLY A 207 -15.33 -4.37 10.12
C GLY A 207 -13.93 -4.30 9.48
N PRO A 208 -13.78 -3.67 8.28
CA PRO A 208 -12.47 -3.39 7.68
C PRO A 208 -11.59 -2.34 8.39
N GLY A 209 -12.08 -1.71 9.47
CA GLY A 209 -11.35 -0.69 10.21
C GLY A 209 -11.55 0.75 9.71
N ALA A 210 -12.44 1.01 8.75
CA ALA A 210 -12.72 2.37 8.28
C ALA A 210 -13.55 3.16 9.29
N ILE A 211 -13.27 4.46 9.44
CA ILE A 211 -14.10 5.35 10.27
C ILE A 211 -15.49 5.49 9.65
N VAL A 212 -16.53 5.30 10.46
CA VAL A 212 -17.91 5.50 10.02
C VAL A 212 -18.19 6.99 9.87
N VAL A 213 -18.57 7.41 8.66
CA VAL A 213 -18.88 8.81 8.35
C VAL A 213 -20.26 9.00 7.76
N ALA A 214 -20.89 10.14 8.06
CA ALA A 214 -22.12 10.58 7.43
C ALA A 214 -21.86 11.23 6.06
N LYS A 215 -22.92 11.61 5.33
CA LYS A 215 -22.84 12.26 4.00
C LYS A 215 -21.96 13.52 3.95
N ARG A 216 -21.79 14.21 5.08
CA ARG A 216 -20.95 15.40 5.24
C ARG A 216 -19.63 15.12 5.95
N LEU A 217 -19.17 13.87 5.95
CA LEU A 217 -17.90 13.41 6.52
C LEU A 217 -17.75 13.55 8.04
N HIS A 218 -18.85 13.83 8.75
CA HIS A 218 -18.87 13.84 10.22
C HIS A 218 -18.78 12.42 10.76
N THR A 219 -17.99 12.25 11.81
CA THR A 219 -18.02 11.06 12.67
C THR A 219 -19.15 11.16 13.70
N PRO A 220 -19.45 10.09 14.46
CA PRO A 220 -20.37 10.18 15.60
C PRO A 220 -19.92 11.16 16.70
N ALA A 221 -18.62 11.46 16.80
CA ALA A 221 -18.10 12.51 17.67
C ALA A 221 -18.28 13.88 17.00
N GLY A 222 -19.16 14.72 17.56
CA GLY A 222 -19.71 15.92 16.90
C GLY A 222 -18.69 16.98 16.43
N ASN A 223 -17.46 16.96 16.94
CA ASN A 223 -16.37 17.88 16.58
C ASN A 223 -15.24 17.21 15.78
N ILE A 224 -15.47 15.99 15.27
CA ILE A 224 -14.46 15.20 14.55
C ILE A 224 -14.98 14.77 13.17
N TRP A 225 -14.15 14.95 12.16
CA TRP A 225 -14.37 14.55 10.76
C TRP A 225 -13.33 13.53 10.32
N ALA A 226 -13.64 12.75 9.28
CA ALA A 226 -12.67 11.89 8.61
C ALA A 226 -12.78 12.05 7.08
N MET A 227 -11.62 12.14 6.42
CA MET A 227 -11.49 12.39 4.99
C MET A 227 -10.40 11.47 4.42
N GLY A 228 -10.48 11.14 3.13
CA GLY A 228 -9.53 10.25 2.47
C GLY A 228 -9.98 8.79 2.43
N ASP A 229 -9.00 7.89 2.36
CA ASP A 229 -9.16 6.43 2.24
C ASP A 229 -9.85 5.76 3.44
#